data_AF-A0A089LEK0-F1
#
_entry.id   AF-A0A089LEK0-F1
#
_cell.length_a   1.000
_cell.length_b   1.000
_cell.length_c   1.000
_cell.angle_alpha   90.00
_cell.angle_beta   90.00
_cell.angle_gamma   90.00
#
_symmetry.space_group_name_H-M   'P 1'
#
loop_
_entity.id
_entity.type
_entity.pdbx_description
1 polymer ?
#
loop_
_entity_poly.entity_id
_entity_poly.type
_entity_poly.pdbx_seq_one_letter_code
_entity_poly.pdbx_strand_id
1 'polypeptide(L)'
;MKVKILFVLLTISLAINAVIFYGLSKYDLVEKGSTQLPNTSLAADSLKLTENKVDIEAKVKSGYGYIYSLTDDQIMKAINEGKKDGAYFGEDFKLPLLSSTSNDSTFEYRDVFINTPYRFVAIHSSNQYTKYDRTSSIEEVWKFISYDHISFSAYVMRGWAKMLAIEMIQEGRIIQPYKTENNANGDMKSVNFSVNDIDFREPASLKIFEKSNPEKYAEYKIAFEDYVK
;
A
#
# COMPACT_ATOMS: atom_id res chain seq x y z
N MET A 1 -20.55 -29.22 -36.11
CA MET A 1 -20.96 -28.71 -34.78
C MET A 1 -20.12 -29.18 -33.60
N LYS A 2 -19.29 -30.24 -33.69
CA LYS A 2 -18.53 -30.77 -32.54
C LYS A 2 -17.24 -30.02 -32.15
N VAL A 3 -16.68 -29.20 -33.05
CA VAL A 3 -15.39 -28.49 -32.81
C VAL A 3 -15.55 -27.21 -31.97
N LYS A 4 -16.72 -26.56 -32.02
CA LYS A 4 -16.98 -25.32 -31.25
C LYS A 4 -17.17 -25.57 -29.75
N ILE A 5 -17.66 -26.75 -29.36
CA ILE A 5 -17.89 -27.10 -27.95
C ILE A 5 -16.57 -27.40 -27.22
N LEU A 6 -15.59 -27.98 -27.92
CA LEU A 6 -14.28 -28.29 -27.34
C LEU A 6 -13.48 -27.02 -27.00
N PHE A 7 -13.60 -25.97 -27.82
CA PHE A 7 -12.92 -24.68 -27.58
C PHE A 7 -13.51 -23.90 -26.39
N VAL A 8 -14.82 -24.02 -26.15
CA VAL A 8 -15.48 -23.38 -24.99
C VAL A 8 -15.13 -24.10 -23.69
N LEU A 9 -15.03 -25.44 -23.70
CA LEU A 9 -14.61 -26.20 -22.53
C LEU A 9 -13.13 -25.99 -22.18
N LEU A 10 -12.25 -25.83 -23.17
CA LEU A 10 -10.82 -25.58 -22.93
C LEU A 10 -10.57 -24.18 -22.33
N THR A 11 -11.35 -23.18 -22.76
CA THR A 11 -11.25 -21.79 -22.25
C THR A 11 -11.81 -21.66 -20.83
N ILE A 12 -12.87 -22.39 -20.50
CA ILE A 12 -13.40 -22.44 -19.13
C ILE A 12 -12.42 -23.16 -18.18
N SER A 13 -11.74 -24.22 -18.63
CA SER A 13 -10.74 -24.93 -17.82
C SER A 13 -9.49 -24.09 -17.52
N LEU A 14 -9.04 -23.25 -18.47
CA LEU A 14 -7.94 -22.30 -18.25
C LEU A 14 -8.33 -21.13 -17.33
N ALA A 15 -9.57 -20.65 -17.41
CA ALA A 15 -10.07 -19.60 -16.51
C ALA A 15 -10.19 -20.11 -15.06
N ILE A 16 -10.63 -21.36 -14.85
CA ILE A 16 -10.75 -21.94 -13.51
C ILE A 16 -9.38 -22.20 -12.87
N ASN A 17 -8.38 -22.67 -13.64
CA ASN A 17 -7.03 -22.85 -13.11
C ASN A 17 -6.32 -21.52 -12.77
N ALA A 18 -6.55 -20.46 -13.54
CA ALA A 18 -5.98 -19.14 -13.23
C ALA A 18 -6.59 -18.51 -11.96
N VAL A 19 -7.89 -18.75 -11.71
CA VAL A 19 -8.60 -18.22 -10.53
C VAL A 19 -8.26 -18.98 -9.24
N ILE A 20 -8.04 -20.29 -9.32
CA ILE A 20 -7.62 -21.10 -8.17
C ILE A 20 -6.17 -20.78 -7.75
N PHE A 21 -5.25 -20.54 -8.69
CA PHE A 21 -3.86 -20.21 -8.36
C PHE A 21 -3.66 -18.79 -7.82
N TYR A 22 -4.49 -17.82 -8.25
CA TYR A 22 -4.42 -16.46 -7.71
C TYR A 22 -5.07 -16.30 -6.33
N GLY A 23 -6.03 -17.18 -6.00
CA GLY A 23 -6.71 -17.19 -4.71
C GLY A 23 -5.96 -17.91 -3.59
N LEU A 24 -5.05 -18.83 -3.89
CA LEU A 24 -4.42 -19.69 -2.86
C LEU A 24 -3.02 -19.27 -2.43
N SER A 25 -2.27 -18.47 -3.20
CA SER A 25 -0.87 -18.16 -2.87
C SER A 25 -0.67 -17.07 -1.79
N LYS A 26 -1.75 -16.55 -1.19
CA LYS A 26 -1.67 -15.54 -0.10
C LYS A 26 -2.34 -15.95 1.21
N TYR A 27 -3.05 -17.07 1.27
CA TYR A 27 -3.90 -17.38 2.44
C TYR A 27 -3.35 -18.46 3.39
N ASP A 28 -2.19 -19.06 3.10
CA ASP A 28 -1.68 -20.20 3.89
C ASP A 28 -0.41 -19.93 4.71
N LEU A 29 -0.14 -18.68 5.12
CA LEU A 29 1.05 -18.37 5.96
C LEU A 29 0.77 -17.67 7.29
N VAL A 30 -0.47 -17.64 7.77
CA VAL A 30 -0.73 -17.17 9.15
C VAL A 30 -1.73 -18.07 9.86
N GLU A 31 -1.36 -19.32 10.08
CA GLU A 31 -1.92 -20.08 11.20
C GLU A 31 -0.89 -21.07 11.75
N LYS A 32 -0.16 -20.62 12.79
CA LYS A 32 0.20 -21.39 13.99
C LYS A 32 1.10 -20.55 14.89
N GLY A 33 0.53 -20.10 16.00
CA GLY A 33 1.29 -19.38 17.04
C GLY A 33 0.40 -18.72 18.08
N SER A 34 -0.42 -19.52 18.76
CA SER A 34 -1.14 -19.13 19.97
C SER A 34 -0.19 -18.65 21.06
N THR A 35 -0.48 -17.49 21.66
CA THR A 35 -0.40 -17.29 23.12
C THR A 35 -1.32 -16.14 23.57
N GLN A 36 -2.17 -16.46 24.54
CA GLN A 36 -3.02 -15.54 25.31
C GLN A 36 -2.20 -14.55 26.15
N LEU A 37 -2.81 -13.40 26.51
CA LEU A 37 -2.88 -12.74 27.85
C LEU A 37 -3.19 -11.22 27.70
N PRO A 38 -3.61 -10.48 28.76
CA PRO A 38 -4.89 -10.55 29.48
C PRO A 38 -5.67 -9.20 29.43
N ASN A 39 -6.96 -9.27 29.79
CA ASN A 39 -7.84 -8.12 29.99
C ASN A 39 -7.26 -7.08 30.96
N THR A 40 -7.25 -5.81 30.56
CA THR A 40 -7.19 -4.67 31.49
C THR A 40 -8.22 -3.61 31.11
N SER A 41 -9.12 -3.32 32.04
CA SER A 41 -10.14 -2.28 31.96
C SER A 41 -9.48 -0.90 31.93
N LEU A 42 -9.94 0.00 31.07
CA LEU A 42 -9.59 1.42 31.13
C LEU A 42 -10.77 2.22 31.66
N ALA A 43 -10.55 2.81 32.84
CA ALA A 43 -11.35 3.89 33.38
C ALA A 43 -11.20 5.13 32.48
N ALA A 44 -12.32 5.80 32.25
CA ALA A 44 -12.36 7.09 31.57
C ALA A 44 -11.66 8.13 32.43
N ASP A 45 -10.68 8.83 31.86
CA ASP A 45 -10.11 10.03 32.48
C ASP A 45 -10.15 11.19 31.48
N SER A 46 -10.90 12.21 31.87
CA SER A 46 -11.18 13.42 31.10
C SER A 46 -10.02 14.41 31.18
N LEU A 47 -9.43 14.77 30.04
CA LEU A 47 -8.38 15.80 29.96
C LEU A 47 -8.99 17.20 29.82
N LYS A 48 -8.80 18.05 30.84
CA LYS A 48 -8.93 19.50 30.75
C LYS A 48 -7.71 20.09 30.03
N LEU A 49 -7.95 20.88 28.99
CA LEU A 49 -6.95 21.67 28.29
C LEU A 49 -6.63 22.96 29.07
N THR A 50 -5.35 23.16 29.36
CA THR A 50 -4.80 24.49 29.68
C THR A 50 -3.54 24.69 28.85
N GLU A 51 -3.53 25.82 28.13
CA GLU A 51 -2.45 26.30 27.27
C GLU A 51 -1.12 26.41 28.02
N ASN A 52 -0.08 25.76 27.51
CA ASN A 52 1.29 26.28 27.50
C ASN A 52 2.18 25.41 26.60
N LYS A 53 3.03 26.07 25.81
CA LYS A 53 4.02 25.53 24.87
C LYS A 53 4.65 24.21 25.36
N VAL A 54 4.44 23.13 24.59
CA VAL A 54 5.12 21.86 24.79
C VAL A 54 6.22 21.74 23.75
N ASP A 55 7.47 21.72 24.23
CA ASP A 55 8.61 21.19 23.50
C ASP A 55 8.31 19.73 23.16
N ILE A 56 8.10 19.45 21.87
CA ILE A 56 7.83 18.10 21.39
C ILE A 56 9.19 17.44 21.10
N GLU A 57 9.88 16.98 22.15
CA GLU A 57 10.73 15.79 22.01
C GLU A 57 9.80 14.57 21.93
N ALA A 58 9.16 14.36 20.79
CA ALA A 58 8.33 13.19 20.57
C ALA A 58 9.22 12.00 20.22
N LYS A 59 9.55 11.19 21.22
CA LYS A 59 9.55 9.74 21.00
C LYS A 59 8.10 9.30 20.83
N VAL A 60 7.62 9.37 19.59
CA VAL A 60 6.26 8.95 19.20
C VAL A 60 6.09 7.47 19.56
N LYS A 61 5.22 7.18 20.54
CA LYS A 61 4.57 5.87 20.63
C LYS A 61 3.68 5.76 19.40
N SER A 62 3.80 4.67 18.65
CA SER A 62 3.04 4.46 17.42
C SER A 62 1.53 4.68 17.64
N GLY A 63 0.90 5.41 16.72
CA GLY A 63 -0.55 5.65 16.67
C GLY A 63 -1.00 7.09 16.87
N TYR A 64 -0.33 7.90 17.71
CA TYR A 64 -0.69 9.31 17.92
C TYR A 64 0.34 10.23 17.25
N GLY A 65 -0.03 10.85 16.12
CA GLY A 65 0.80 11.82 15.39
C GLY A 65 1.29 11.39 14.01
N TYR A 66 0.94 10.19 13.54
CA TYR A 66 1.18 9.80 12.16
C TYR A 66 0.19 10.51 11.22
N ILE A 67 0.71 11.17 10.18
CA ILE A 67 -0.08 12.03 9.30
C ILE A 67 -1.22 11.29 8.58
N TYR A 68 -1.10 9.97 8.39
CA TYR A 68 -2.11 9.14 7.73
C TYR A 68 -2.94 8.26 8.68
N SER A 69 -2.91 8.54 9.99
CA SER A 69 -3.83 7.89 10.93
C SER A 69 -5.29 8.20 10.57
N LEU A 70 -6.17 7.21 10.69
CA LEU A 70 -7.58 7.35 10.36
C LEU A 70 -8.46 7.27 11.60
N THR A 71 -9.50 8.10 11.62
CA THR A 71 -10.68 7.97 12.48
C THR A 71 -11.69 7.00 11.88
N ASP A 72 -12.63 6.51 12.70
CA ASP A 72 -13.73 5.64 12.21
C ASP A 72 -14.55 6.30 11.08
N ASP A 73 -14.77 7.62 11.15
CA ASP A 73 -15.46 8.37 10.10
C ASP A 73 -14.67 8.37 8.78
N GLN A 74 -13.35 8.56 8.84
CA GLN A 74 -12.48 8.48 7.66
C GLN A 74 -12.41 7.06 7.11
N ILE A 75 -12.39 6.04 7.97
CA ILE A 75 -12.48 4.63 7.55
C ILE A 75 -13.79 4.38 6.82
N MET A 76 -14.93 4.81 7.38
CA MET A 76 -16.24 4.67 6.74
C MET A 76 -16.31 5.41 5.41
N LYS A 77 -15.70 6.59 5.32
CA LYS A 77 -15.60 7.33 4.06
C LYS A 77 -14.82 6.53 3.01
N ALA A 78 -13.64 6.01 3.36
CA ALA A 78 -12.85 5.17 2.46
C ALA A 78 -13.60 3.90 2.02
N ILE A 79 -14.33 3.23 2.93
CA ILE A 79 -15.17 2.07 2.60
C ILE A 79 -16.23 2.46 1.56
N ASN A 80 -16.93 3.56 1.79
CA ASN A 80 -18.00 4.02 0.91
C ASN A 80 -17.49 4.49 -0.45
N GLU A 81 -16.33 5.14 -0.51
CA GLU A 81 -15.69 5.53 -1.77
C GLU A 81 -15.24 4.29 -2.56
N GLY A 82 -14.56 3.35 -1.92
CA GLY A 82 -14.18 2.09 -2.55
C GLY A 82 -15.38 1.31 -3.09
N LYS A 83 -16.50 1.27 -2.36
CA LYS A 83 -17.73 0.63 -2.82
C LYS A 83 -18.35 1.32 -4.05
N LYS A 84 -18.29 2.65 -4.12
CA LYS A 84 -18.88 3.42 -5.24
C LYS A 84 -18.18 3.18 -6.55
N ASP A 85 -16.87 2.92 -6.52
CA ASP A 85 -16.07 2.66 -7.68
C ASP A 85 -15.50 1.23 -7.64
N GLY A 86 -16.17 0.32 -8.34
CA GLY A 86 -15.77 -1.08 -8.44
C GLY A 86 -14.43 -1.33 -9.15
N ALA A 87 -13.83 -0.29 -9.76
CA ALA A 87 -12.52 -0.32 -10.38
C ALA A 87 -11.50 0.58 -9.66
N TYR A 88 -11.83 1.09 -8.46
CA TYR A 88 -10.97 2.00 -7.72
C TYR A 88 -9.56 1.45 -7.54
N PHE A 89 -8.57 2.21 -8.02
CA PHE A 89 -7.17 1.82 -7.97
C PHE A 89 -6.31 2.82 -7.18
N GLY A 90 -6.91 3.88 -6.64
CA GLY A 90 -6.23 4.89 -5.82
C GLY A 90 -5.38 5.85 -6.66
N GLU A 91 -5.93 6.29 -7.78
CA GLU A 91 -5.35 7.25 -8.73
C GLU A 91 -4.96 8.56 -8.04
N ASP A 92 -5.68 8.95 -7.00
CA ASP A 92 -5.39 10.10 -6.13
C ASP A 92 -4.16 9.92 -5.23
N PHE A 93 -3.63 8.69 -5.15
CA PHE A 93 -2.38 8.38 -4.45
C PHE A 93 -1.21 8.07 -5.40
N LYS A 94 -1.37 8.33 -6.71
CA LYS A 94 -0.31 8.16 -7.69
C LYS A 94 0.76 9.22 -7.49
N LEU A 95 2.02 8.80 -7.39
CA LEU A 95 3.14 9.71 -7.28
C LEU A 95 3.45 10.37 -8.64
N PRO A 96 3.65 11.69 -8.67
CA PRO A 96 4.07 12.39 -9.88
C PRO A 96 5.54 12.10 -10.21
N LEU A 97 5.81 11.83 -11.49
CA LEU A 97 7.17 11.69 -12.02
C LEU A 97 7.89 13.04 -11.94
N LEU A 98 9.07 13.05 -11.32
CA LEU A 98 9.96 14.21 -11.23
C LEU A 98 10.97 14.22 -12.38
N SER A 99 11.65 13.10 -12.59
CA SER A 99 12.68 12.94 -13.62
C SER A 99 12.84 11.48 -14.05
N SER A 100 13.37 11.25 -15.25
CA SER A 100 13.76 9.92 -15.74
C SER A 100 15.00 10.05 -16.61
N THR A 101 15.94 9.13 -16.47
CA THR A 101 17.12 9.03 -17.35
C THR A 101 16.90 8.09 -18.53
N SER A 102 15.81 7.32 -18.51
CA SER A 102 15.52 6.32 -19.52
C SER A 102 14.33 6.72 -20.39
N ASN A 103 14.53 6.66 -21.71
CA ASN A 103 13.45 6.71 -22.71
C ASN A 103 12.93 5.29 -23.05
N ASP A 104 13.36 4.28 -22.30
CA ASP A 104 13.01 2.88 -22.54
C ASP A 104 11.60 2.59 -21.97
N SER A 105 10.65 2.30 -22.86
CA SER A 105 9.26 1.96 -22.53
C SER A 105 9.15 0.72 -21.62
N THR A 106 10.20 -0.09 -21.55
CA THR A 106 10.26 -1.27 -20.66
C THR A 106 10.26 -0.87 -19.18
N PHE A 107 10.64 0.37 -18.89
CA PHE A 107 10.61 1.01 -17.57
C PHE A 107 9.62 2.17 -17.49
N GLU A 108 8.65 2.24 -18.40
CA GLU A 108 7.42 2.99 -18.13
C GLU A 108 6.75 2.31 -16.94
N TYR A 109 7.14 2.72 -15.73
CA TYR A 109 6.44 2.42 -14.51
C TYR A 109 5.00 2.85 -14.78
N ARG A 110 4.11 1.88 -14.92
CA ARG A 110 2.74 2.14 -15.38
C ARG A 110 2.13 3.15 -14.42
N ASP A 111 2.32 2.87 -13.13
CA ASP A 111 1.98 3.76 -12.05
C ASP A 111 2.87 3.45 -10.84
N VAL A 112 3.16 4.49 -10.05
CA VAL A 112 3.82 4.39 -8.75
C VAL A 112 2.90 5.05 -7.73
N PHE A 113 2.68 4.39 -6.59
CA PHE A 113 1.74 4.86 -5.57
C PHE A 113 2.40 4.93 -4.20
N ILE A 114 1.96 5.90 -3.41
CA ILE A 114 2.05 5.84 -1.95
C ILE A 114 0.84 5.06 -1.42
N ASN A 115 1.09 4.11 -0.53
CA ASN A 115 0.03 3.25 0.01
C ASN A 115 -0.34 3.69 1.42
N THR A 116 -1.17 4.71 1.52
CA THR A 116 -1.73 5.17 2.80
C THR A 116 -2.77 4.17 3.32
N PRO A 117 -3.05 4.16 4.64
CA PRO A 117 -4.18 3.43 5.21
C PRO A 117 -5.50 3.70 4.49
N TYR A 118 -5.79 4.96 4.13
CA TYR A 118 -7.01 5.33 3.41
C TYR A 118 -7.12 4.59 2.07
N ARG A 119 -6.03 4.62 1.28
CA ARG A 119 -5.95 3.93 -0.01
C ARG A 119 -6.20 2.43 0.15
N PHE A 120 -5.58 1.81 1.15
CA PHE A 120 -5.76 0.38 1.42
C PHE A 120 -7.21 0.02 1.74
N VAL A 121 -7.87 0.81 2.60
CA VAL A 121 -9.27 0.58 2.98
C VAL A 121 -10.18 0.71 1.75
N ALA A 122 -9.98 1.74 0.92
CA ALA A 122 -10.78 1.96 -0.28
C ALA A 122 -10.59 0.85 -1.33
N ILE A 123 -9.33 0.45 -1.62
CA ILE A 123 -9.05 -0.64 -2.56
C ILE A 123 -9.61 -1.98 -2.05
N HIS A 124 -9.47 -2.26 -0.75
CA HIS A 124 -10.04 -3.49 -0.17
C HIS A 124 -11.55 -3.50 -0.32
N SER A 125 -12.22 -2.39 0.02
CA SER A 125 -13.68 -2.27 -0.05
C SER A 125 -14.20 -2.36 -1.48
N SER A 126 -13.52 -1.75 -2.44
CA SER A 126 -13.80 -1.91 -3.88
C SER A 126 -13.72 -3.37 -4.31
N ASN A 127 -12.65 -4.07 -3.93
CA ASN A 127 -12.49 -5.49 -4.22
C ASN A 127 -13.59 -6.36 -3.59
N GLN A 128 -13.96 -6.09 -2.33
CA GLN A 128 -15.02 -6.83 -1.64
C GLN A 128 -16.36 -6.64 -2.32
N TYR A 129 -16.66 -5.42 -2.75
CA TYR A 129 -17.89 -5.11 -3.44
C TYR A 129 -17.93 -5.74 -4.84
N THR A 130 -16.91 -5.52 -5.66
CA THR A 130 -16.88 -6.02 -7.05
C THR A 130 -16.86 -7.55 -7.14
N LYS A 131 -16.19 -8.24 -6.20
CA LYS A 131 -16.04 -9.71 -6.27
C LYS A 131 -17.13 -10.47 -5.53
N TYR A 132 -17.69 -9.89 -4.46
CA TYR A 132 -18.56 -10.61 -3.55
C TYR A 132 -19.87 -9.87 -3.24
N ASP A 133 -20.13 -8.73 -3.88
CA ASP A 133 -21.27 -7.84 -3.59
C ASP A 133 -21.40 -7.51 -2.09
N ARG A 134 -20.24 -7.40 -1.41
CA ARG A 134 -20.15 -7.23 0.04
C ARG A 134 -19.57 -5.87 0.39
N THR A 135 -20.19 -5.20 1.36
CA THR A 135 -19.64 -3.99 1.98
C THR A 135 -18.75 -4.40 3.17
N SER A 136 -17.50 -3.94 3.20
CA SER A 136 -16.60 -4.16 4.33
C SER A 136 -17.10 -3.46 5.59
N SER A 137 -16.83 -4.05 6.76
CA SER A 137 -17.05 -3.39 8.05
C SER A 137 -15.79 -2.71 8.58
N ILE A 138 -15.95 -1.80 9.54
CA ILE A 138 -14.83 -1.13 10.21
C ILE A 138 -13.92 -2.16 10.90
N GLU A 139 -14.50 -3.12 11.61
CA GLU A 139 -13.76 -4.16 12.35
C GLU A 139 -12.97 -5.09 11.42
N GLU A 140 -13.47 -5.30 10.20
CA GLU A 140 -12.74 -6.04 9.18
C GLU A 140 -11.50 -5.27 8.74
N VAL A 141 -11.66 -4.00 8.36
CA VAL A 141 -10.57 -3.23 7.76
C VAL A 141 -9.51 -2.80 8.78
N TRP A 142 -9.89 -2.60 10.05
CA TRP A 142 -8.96 -2.28 11.13
C TRP A 142 -7.83 -3.29 11.27
N LYS A 143 -8.09 -4.58 10.98
CA LYS A 143 -7.09 -5.64 11.07
C LYS A 143 -5.96 -5.53 10.04
N PHE A 144 -6.16 -4.72 9.00
CA PHE A 144 -5.20 -4.54 7.91
C PHE A 144 -4.49 -3.19 7.94
N ILE A 145 -4.93 -2.27 8.80
CA ILE A 145 -4.30 -0.96 8.95
C ILE A 145 -3.06 -1.10 9.84
N SER A 146 -1.93 -0.62 9.35
CA SER A 146 -0.71 -0.48 10.13
C SER A 146 -0.26 0.98 10.12
N TYR A 147 0.15 1.48 11.28
CA TYR A 147 0.65 2.84 11.48
C TYR A 147 2.15 2.89 11.81
N ASP A 148 2.83 1.74 11.74
CA ASP A 148 4.27 1.66 12.02
C ASP A 148 5.11 1.85 10.76
N HIS A 149 4.49 1.74 9.57
CA HIS A 149 5.16 1.87 8.30
C HIS A 149 4.30 2.59 7.26
N ILE A 150 4.98 3.14 6.27
CA ILE A 150 4.38 3.54 4.99
C ILE A 150 4.98 2.68 3.89
N SER A 151 4.17 2.30 2.91
CA SER A 151 4.65 1.52 1.77
C SER A 151 4.42 2.23 0.45
N PHE A 152 5.24 1.87 -0.53
CA PHE A 152 5.15 2.36 -1.90
C PHE A 152 5.11 1.18 -2.84
N SER A 153 4.31 1.29 -3.90
CA SER A 153 4.17 0.24 -4.92
C SER A 153 4.46 0.78 -6.29
N ALA A 154 5.33 0.08 -7.02
CA ALA A 154 5.65 0.36 -8.41
C ALA A 154 5.13 -0.77 -9.29
N TYR A 155 4.25 -0.43 -10.25
CA TYR A 155 3.70 -1.35 -11.23
C TYR A 155 4.55 -1.34 -12.50
N VAL A 156 4.94 -2.53 -12.94
CA VAL A 156 5.88 -2.75 -14.05
C VAL A 156 5.43 -3.93 -14.90
N MET A 157 6.14 -4.18 -16.00
CA MET A 157 5.89 -5.37 -16.80
C MET A 157 6.12 -6.66 -16.00
N ARG A 158 5.38 -7.72 -16.33
CA ARG A 158 5.50 -9.02 -15.67
C ARG A 158 6.93 -9.55 -15.67
N GLY A 159 7.42 -9.93 -14.50
CA GLY A 159 8.76 -10.47 -14.26
C GLY A 159 9.86 -9.43 -14.00
N TRP A 160 9.56 -8.14 -14.12
CA TRP A 160 10.56 -7.07 -14.03
C TRP A 160 10.80 -6.55 -12.60
N ALA A 161 9.85 -6.70 -11.68
CA ALA A 161 9.95 -6.18 -10.32
C ALA A 161 11.26 -6.59 -9.60
N LYS A 162 11.71 -7.84 -9.79
CA LYS A 162 12.94 -8.35 -9.15
C LYS A 162 14.22 -7.65 -9.62
N MET A 163 14.21 -7.06 -10.82
CA MET A 163 15.36 -6.36 -11.41
C MET A 163 15.53 -4.93 -10.87
N LEU A 164 14.54 -4.44 -10.12
CA LEU A 164 14.50 -3.06 -9.65
C LEU A 164 14.90 -2.92 -8.18
N ALA A 165 15.52 -1.81 -7.85
CA ALA A 165 15.68 -1.31 -6.49
C ALA A 165 14.85 -0.03 -6.33
N ILE A 166 14.43 0.23 -5.09
CA ILE A 166 13.67 1.43 -4.73
C ILE A 166 14.29 1.99 -3.45
N GLU A 167 14.57 3.28 -3.45
CA GLU A 167 15.12 4.02 -2.32
C GLU A 167 14.32 5.31 -2.12
N MET A 168 14.18 5.75 -0.87
CA MET A 168 13.62 7.06 -0.55
C MET A 168 14.77 8.01 -0.26
N ILE A 169 14.70 9.21 -0.81
CA ILE A 169 15.67 10.28 -0.58
C ILE A 169 14.94 11.44 0.09
N GLN A 170 15.41 11.85 1.27
CA GLN A 170 14.86 12.98 2.02
C GLN A 170 16.02 13.82 2.55
N GLU A 171 16.00 15.13 2.30
CA GLU A 171 17.06 16.06 2.69
C GLU A 171 18.48 15.59 2.26
N GLY A 172 18.59 14.97 1.09
CA GLY A 172 19.85 14.42 0.56
C GLY A 172 20.34 13.13 1.23
N ARG A 173 19.56 12.55 2.15
CA ARG A 173 19.85 11.26 2.80
C ARG A 173 19.03 10.15 2.16
N ILE A 174 19.64 8.97 2.04
CA ILE A 174 18.94 7.76 1.62
C ILE A 174 18.34 7.08 2.85
N ILE A 175 17.01 6.94 2.85
CA ILE A 175 16.26 6.14 3.82
C ILE A 175 16.10 4.74 3.20
N GLN A 176 16.57 3.72 3.91
CA GLN A 176 16.53 2.34 3.43
C GLN A 176 15.21 1.66 3.84
N PRO A 177 14.57 0.90 2.94
CA PRO A 177 13.36 0.16 3.29
C PRO A 177 13.73 -1.03 4.21
N TYR A 178 12.96 -1.25 5.27
CA TYR A 178 13.17 -2.42 6.14
C TYR A 178 12.60 -3.70 5.50
N LYS A 179 11.70 -3.57 4.52
CA LYS A 179 11.10 -4.71 3.81
C LYS A 179 10.81 -4.38 2.35
N THR A 180 11.21 -5.29 1.46
CA THR A 180 10.96 -5.23 0.02
C THR A 180 10.31 -6.52 -0.44
N GLU A 181 9.26 -6.43 -1.26
CA GLU A 181 8.50 -7.57 -1.77
C GLU A 181 8.22 -7.42 -3.26
N ASN A 182 8.12 -8.55 -3.96
CA ASN A 182 7.55 -8.61 -5.30
C ASN A 182 6.28 -9.45 -5.21
N ASN A 183 5.25 -9.12 -6.00
CA ASN A 183 4.12 -10.03 -6.11
C ASN A 183 4.46 -11.28 -6.94
N ALA A 184 3.56 -12.27 -6.95
CA ALA A 184 3.80 -13.58 -7.56
C ALA A 184 4.18 -13.49 -9.06
N ASN A 185 3.58 -12.55 -9.79
CA ASN A 185 3.89 -12.32 -11.20
C ASN A 185 5.18 -11.52 -11.42
N GLY A 186 5.68 -10.84 -10.40
CA GLY A 186 6.75 -9.85 -10.53
C GLY A 186 6.37 -8.66 -11.40
N ASP A 187 5.08 -8.32 -11.53
CA ASP A 187 4.60 -7.07 -12.16
C ASP A 187 4.36 -5.95 -11.13
N MET A 188 4.58 -6.22 -9.84
CA MET A 188 4.54 -5.20 -8.79
C MET A 188 5.71 -5.37 -7.82
N LYS A 189 6.36 -4.26 -7.52
CA LYS A 189 7.34 -4.15 -6.43
C LYS A 189 6.78 -3.28 -5.31
N SER A 190 6.84 -3.76 -4.08
CA SER A 190 6.48 -2.99 -2.90
C SER A 190 7.68 -2.82 -1.97
N VAL A 191 7.81 -1.63 -1.40
CA VAL A 191 8.81 -1.32 -0.36
C VAL A 191 8.13 -0.69 0.83
N ASN A 192 8.61 -1.01 2.03
CA ASN A 192 8.08 -0.53 3.29
C ASN A 192 9.18 0.21 4.04
N PHE A 193 8.84 1.41 4.53
CA PHE A 193 9.70 2.28 5.31
C PHE A 193 9.07 2.48 6.69
N SER A 194 9.91 2.50 7.72
CA SER A 194 9.47 2.81 9.09
C SER A 194 8.97 4.25 9.13
N VAL A 195 7.83 4.50 9.77
CA VAL A 195 7.32 5.86 9.99
C VAL A 195 8.32 6.68 10.83
N ASN A 196 9.09 6.05 11.70
CA ASN A 196 10.06 6.73 12.56
C ASN A 196 11.31 7.24 11.81
N ASP A 197 11.54 6.76 10.57
CA ASP A 197 12.71 7.14 9.78
C ASP A 197 12.41 8.29 8.80
N ILE A 198 11.18 8.79 8.78
CA ILE A 198 10.67 9.77 7.81
C ILE A 198 10.21 11.03 8.55
N ASP A 199 10.66 12.20 8.09
CA ASP A 199 10.04 13.47 8.49
C ASP A 199 8.90 13.82 7.54
N PHE A 200 7.65 13.61 7.96
CA PHE A 200 6.47 13.87 7.12
C PHE A 200 6.21 15.35 6.83
N ARG A 201 6.95 16.26 7.46
CA ARG A 201 6.83 17.71 7.22
C ARG A 201 7.67 18.16 6.03
N GLU A 202 8.65 17.36 5.64
CA GLU A 202 9.57 17.67 4.56
C GLU A 202 9.28 16.81 3.32
N PRO A 203 9.41 17.34 2.10
CA PRO A 203 9.24 16.56 0.90
C PRO A 203 10.34 15.49 0.78
N ALA A 204 10.01 14.41 0.08
CA ALA A 204 10.94 13.34 -0.27
C ALA A 204 10.88 13.04 -1.77
N SER A 205 11.82 12.24 -2.26
CA SER A 205 11.72 11.60 -3.56
C SER A 205 11.85 10.09 -3.44
N LEU A 206 11.14 9.37 -4.29
CA LEU A 206 11.28 7.93 -4.46
C LEU A 206 12.10 7.67 -5.72
N LYS A 207 13.30 7.13 -5.57
CA LYS A 207 14.14 6.73 -6.69
C LYS A 207 13.96 5.26 -7.00
N ILE A 208 13.63 4.94 -8.24
CA ILE A 208 13.50 3.56 -8.73
C ILE A 208 14.53 3.35 -9.82
N PHE A 209 15.35 2.31 -9.71
CA PHE A 209 16.46 2.07 -10.62
C PHE A 209 16.70 0.60 -10.93
N GLU A 210 17.33 0.32 -12.06
CA GLU A 210 17.78 -1.03 -12.41
C GLU A 210 18.96 -1.45 -11.53
N LYS A 211 18.90 -2.63 -10.91
CA LYS A 211 20.02 -3.16 -10.11
C LYS A 211 21.28 -3.39 -10.95
N SER A 212 21.12 -3.81 -12.20
CA SER A 212 22.23 -4.05 -13.14
C SER A 212 22.82 -2.77 -13.70
N ASN A 213 22.08 -1.67 -13.67
CA ASN A 213 22.53 -0.37 -14.15
C ASN A 213 21.85 0.78 -13.40
N PRO A 214 22.38 1.19 -12.23
CA PRO A 214 21.77 2.24 -11.40
C PRO A 214 21.70 3.63 -12.06
N GLU A 215 22.41 3.86 -13.17
CA GLU A 215 22.29 5.10 -13.96
C GLU A 215 20.95 5.21 -14.69
N LYS A 216 20.27 4.07 -14.90
CA LYS A 216 18.90 4.01 -15.41
C LYS A 216 17.91 4.06 -14.25
N TYR A 217 17.27 5.22 -14.08
CA TYR A 217 16.36 5.45 -12.98
C TYR A 217 15.23 6.41 -13.35
N ALA A 218 14.17 6.37 -12.54
CA ALA A 218 13.17 7.41 -12.46
C ALA A 218 13.02 7.87 -11.01
N GLU A 219 12.76 9.16 -10.83
CA GLU A 219 12.48 9.76 -9.53
C GLU A 219 11.06 10.28 -9.49
N TYR A 220 10.40 10.06 -8.36
CA TYR A 220 9.03 10.49 -8.11
C TYR A 220 9.01 11.45 -6.94
N LYS A 221 8.25 12.53 -7.04
CA LYS A 221 8.11 13.50 -5.95
C LYS A 221 7.11 12.95 -4.91
N ILE A 222 7.45 13.09 -3.64
CA ILE A 222 6.56 12.82 -2.51
C ILE A 222 6.41 14.13 -1.71
N ALA A 223 5.20 14.68 -1.73
CA ALA A 223 4.75 15.69 -0.78
C ALA A 223 3.68 15.01 0.08
N PHE A 224 3.99 14.69 1.33
CA PHE A 224 3.16 13.78 2.14
C PHE A 224 1.77 14.39 2.43
N GLU A 225 1.70 15.70 2.58
CA GLU A 225 0.46 16.45 2.78
C GLU A 225 -0.57 16.27 1.66
N ASP A 226 -0.12 16.02 0.42
CA ASP A 226 -0.99 15.84 -0.75
C ASP A 226 -1.84 14.56 -0.66
N TYR A 227 -1.46 13.62 0.22
CA TYR A 227 -2.07 12.29 0.32
C TYR A 227 -2.87 12.08 1.61
N VAL A 228 -3.19 13.15 2.34
CA VAL A 228 -4.04 13.11 3.54
C VAL A 228 -5.51 13.21 3.13
N LYS A 229 -6.38 12.35 3.70
CA LYS A 229 -7.81 12.22 3.32
C LYS A 229 -8.76 12.13 4.49
#